data_AF-A0A939GFW5-F1
#
_entry.id   AF-A0A939GFW5-F1
#
_cell.length_a   1.000
_cell.length_b   1.000
_cell.length_c   1.000
_cell.angle_alpha   90.00
_cell.angle_beta   90.00
_cell.angle_gamma   90.00
#
_symmetry.space_group_name_H-M   'P 1'
#
loop_
_entity.id
_entity.type
_entity.pdbx_description
1 polymer ?
#
loop_
_entity_poly.entity_id
_entity_poly.type
_entity_poly.pdbx_seq_one_letter_code
_entity_poly.pdbx_strand_id
1 'polypeptide(L)'
;MIGLTAAPITLVHVGFSGLALVTGTWVVLNPKGTRRHRWLGYAYVASMSVVLTTAFGIYHLFGRFGIVHWGAVGSWLVLVGGLWPVWLRSRMPSWLFWHQLSMGLSVAGLYATFLVESTYRLFPARYFWFTTVGTSTLVLLAAIWLLYKQLAPQLTRRYSLPER
;
A
#
# COMPACT_ATOMS: atom_id res chain seq x y z
N MET A 1 -14.91 28.85 -6.49
CA MET A 1 -13.53 29.08 -6.94
C MET A 1 -12.76 27.77 -6.84
N ILE A 2 -12.55 27.07 -7.96
CA ILE A 2 -11.77 25.82 -8.00
C ILE A 2 -10.30 26.27 -8.00
N GLY A 3 -9.71 26.28 -6.80
CA GLY A 3 -8.41 26.90 -6.56
C GLY A 3 -7.29 26.24 -7.37
N LEU A 4 -6.47 27.10 -8.00
CA LEU A 4 -5.21 26.77 -8.68
C LEU A 4 -4.23 25.93 -7.81
N THR A 5 -4.47 25.80 -6.50
CA THR A 5 -3.71 24.98 -5.55
C THR A 5 -4.01 23.48 -5.64
N ALA A 6 -5.17 23.07 -6.14
CA ALA A 6 -5.54 21.65 -6.26
C ALA A 6 -4.81 20.95 -7.42
N ALA A 7 -4.52 21.69 -8.51
CA ALA A 7 -3.87 21.13 -9.70
C ALA A 7 -2.41 20.68 -9.42
N PRO A 8 -1.55 21.46 -8.75
CA PRO A 8 -0.21 21.02 -8.37
C PRO A 8 -0.21 19.81 -7.45
N ILE A 9 -1.06 19.81 -6.42
CA ILE A 9 -1.14 18.70 -5.45
C ILE A 9 -1.58 17.41 -6.14
N THR A 10 -2.57 17.50 -7.03
CA THR A 10 -3.07 16.36 -7.79
C THR A 10 -2.02 15.83 -8.77
N LEU A 11 -1.27 16.71 -9.44
CA LEU A 11 -0.19 16.30 -10.33
C LEU A 11 0.94 15.57 -9.58
N VAL A 12 1.35 16.11 -8.43
CA VAL A 12 2.32 15.46 -7.54
C VAL A 12 1.78 14.11 -7.07
N HIS A 13 0.53 14.05 -6.61
CA HIS A 13 -0.10 12.81 -6.16
C HIS A 13 -0.09 11.74 -7.24
N VAL A 14 -0.52 12.06 -8.47
CA VAL A 14 -0.57 11.12 -9.60
C VAL A 14 0.83 10.68 -10.01
N GLY A 15 1.77 11.62 -10.13
CA GLY A 15 3.16 11.30 -10.49
C GLY A 15 3.82 10.35 -9.50
N PHE A 16 3.72 10.65 -8.20
CA PHE A 16 4.26 9.79 -7.16
C PHE A 16 3.47 8.48 -6.98
N SER A 17 2.18 8.45 -7.34
CA SER A 17 1.39 7.20 -7.38
C SER A 17 1.93 6.25 -8.44
N GLY A 18 2.28 6.77 -9.62
CA GLY A 18 2.95 6.00 -10.67
C GLY A 18 4.31 5.45 -10.21
N LEU A 19 5.13 6.29 -9.57
CA LEU A 19 6.40 5.86 -9.00
C LEU A 19 6.22 4.78 -7.92
N ALA A 20 5.25 4.96 -7.01
CA ALA A 20 4.93 3.99 -5.97
C ALA A 20 4.46 2.65 -6.56
N LEU A 21 3.63 2.67 -7.61
CA LEU A 21 3.18 1.46 -8.30
C LEU A 21 4.36 0.69 -8.90
N VAL A 22 5.22 1.39 -9.65
CA VAL A 22 6.37 0.79 -10.32
C VAL A 22 7.38 0.24 -9.31
N THR A 23 7.78 1.06 -8.33
CA THR A 23 8.76 0.66 -7.31
C THR A 23 8.20 -0.42 -6.39
N GLY A 24 6.94 -0.33 -5.97
CA GLY A 24 6.25 -1.35 -5.17
C GLY A 24 6.16 -2.70 -5.89
N THR A 25 5.83 -2.68 -7.17
CA THR A 25 5.87 -3.88 -8.03
C THR A 25 7.26 -4.51 -8.02
N TRP A 26 8.30 -3.72 -8.26
CA TRP A 26 9.67 -4.24 -8.27
C TRP A 26 10.14 -4.73 -6.89
N VAL A 27 9.72 -4.09 -5.79
CA VAL A 27 10.03 -4.57 -4.43
C VAL A 27 9.50 -5.98 -4.21
N VAL A 28 8.28 -6.27 -4.69
CA VAL A 28 7.63 -7.58 -4.54
C VAL A 28 8.29 -8.65 -5.43
N LEU A 29 8.67 -8.29 -6.66
CA LEU A 29 9.26 -9.23 -7.63
C LEU A 29 10.75 -9.54 -7.36
N ASN A 30 11.48 -8.64 -6.69
CA ASN A 30 12.90 -8.83 -6.45
C ASN A 30 13.18 -9.72 -5.23
N PRO A 31 14.31 -10.46 -5.23
CA PRO A 31 14.76 -11.20 -4.06
C PRO A 31 14.91 -10.29 -2.83
N LYS A 32 14.22 -10.67 -1.75
CA LYS A 32 14.21 -9.96 -0.46
C LYS A 32 15.61 -10.01 0.20
N GLY A 33 15.94 -9.00 1.01
CA GLY A 33 17.22 -8.93 1.73
C GLY A 33 18.43 -8.46 0.90
N THR A 34 18.25 -8.22 -0.40
CA THR A 34 19.31 -7.70 -1.27
C THR A 34 19.50 -6.19 -1.13
N ARG A 35 20.65 -5.66 -1.57
CA ARG A 35 20.87 -4.20 -1.66
C ARG A 35 19.84 -3.55 -2.62
N ARG A 36 19.49 -4.24 -3.71
CA ARG A 36 18.47 -3.79 -4.67
C ARG A 36 17.09 -3.67 -4.01
N HIS A 37 16.67 -4.70 -3.26
CA HIS A 37 15.41 -4.65 -2.52
C HIS A 37 15.35 -3.47 -1.54
N ARG A 38 16.44 -3.18 -0.82
CA ARG A 38 16.49 -2.02 0.09
C ARG A 38 16.34 -0.69 -0.65
N TRP A 39 17.07 -0.48 -1.75
CA TRP A 39 16.94 0.75 -2.54
C TRP A 39 15.55 0.94 -3.13
N LEU A 40 14.98 -0.10 -3.73
CA LEU A 40 13.61 -0.08 -4.24
C LEU A 40 12.59 0.15 -3.12
N GLY A 41 12.82 -0.45 -1.94
CA GLY A 41 12.00 -0.25 -0.75
C GLY A 41 12.01 1.20 -0.28
N TYR A 42 13.17 1.85 -0.24
CA TYR A 42 13.24 3.28 0.09
C TYR A 42 12.55 4.16 -0.95
N ALA A 43 12.73 3.87 -2.25
CA ALA A 43 12.06 4.60 -3.32
C ALA A 43 10.52 4.46 -3.23
N TYR A 44 10.04 3.24 -2.96
CA TYR A 44 8.63 2.96 -2.72
C TYR A 44 8.10 3.72 -1.50
N VAL A 45 8.76 3.61 -0.36
CA VAL A 45 8.33 4.26 0.90
C VAL A 45 8.28 5.78 0.74
N ALA A 46 9.32 6.38 0.17
CA ALA A 46 9.35 7.83 -0.07
C ALA A 46 8.20 8.26 -1.00
N SER A 47 7.98 7.52 -2.08
CA SER A 47 6.89 7.82 -3.02
C SER A 47 5.52 7.66 -2.36
N MET A 48 5.31 6.56 -1.65
CA MET A 48 4.06 6.26 -0.96
C MET A 48 3.75 7.28 0.13
N SER A 49 4.75 7.76 0.87
CA SER A 49 4.56 8.84 1.85
C SER A 49 4.08 10.13 1.18
N VAL A 50 4.60 10.50 0.01
CA VAL A 50 4.10 11.67 -0.75
C VAL A 50 2.65 11.45 -1.20
N VAL A 51 2.33 10.26 -1.74
CA VAL A 51 0.97 9.90 -2.17
C VAL A 51 -0.02 10.02 -1.01
N LEU A 52 0.31 9.43 0.14
CA LEU A 52 -0.58 9.41 1.30
C LEU A 52 -0.75 10.79 1.93
N THR A 53 0.30 11.62 1.98
CA THR A 53 0.18 13.02 2.45
C THR A 53 -0.68 13.84 1.51
N THR A 54 -0.41 13.77 0.21
CA THR A 54 -1.15 14.56 -0.80
C THR A 54 -2.61 14.15 -0.91
N ALA A 55 -2.95 12.88 -0.63
CA ALA A 55 -4.34 12.40 -0.59
C ALA A 55 -5.23 13.23 0.35
N PHE A 56 -4.70 13.73 1.47
CA PHE A 56 -5.46 14.56 2.41
C PHE A 56 -5.80 15.96 1.88
N GLY A 57 -5.17 16.41 0.80
CA GLY A 57 -5.47 17.66 0.13
C GLY A 57 -6.41 17.53 -1.07
N ILE A 58 -6.87 16.31 -1.39
CA ILE A 58 -7.64 16.02 -2.62
C ILE A 58 -9.08 15.63 -2.27
N TYR A 59 -10.03 16.49 -2.62
CA TYR A 59 -11.44 16.34 -2.27
C TYR A 59 -12.36 16.04 -3.46
N HIS A 60 -11.84 15.68 -4.63
CA HIS A 60 -12.62 15.55 -5.86
C HIS A 60 -13.75 14.50 -5.80
N LEU A 61 -13.59 13.42 -5.04
CA LEU A 61 -14.57 12.32 -5.01
C LEU A 61 -15.83 12.61 -4.18
N PHE A 62 -15.68 13.31 -3.05
CA PHE A 62 -16.78 13.53 -2.08
C PHE A 62 -16.98 14.99 -1.69
N GLY A 63 -16.12 15.91 -2.14
CA GLY A 63 -16.11 17.32 -1.73
C GLY A 63 -15.74 17.57 -0.26
N ARG A 64 -15.48 16.51 0.51
CA ARG A 64 -15.15 16.54 1.94
C ARG A 64 -14.30 15.34 2.34
N PHE A 65 -13.76 15.37 3.55
CA PHE A 65 -13.07 14.23 4.13
C PHE A 65 -14.02 13.01 4.16
N GLY A 66 -13.59 11.90 3.59
CA GLY A 66 -14.47 10.75 3.31
C GLY A 66 -13.73 9.42 3.34
N ILE A 67 -14.38 8.37 2.83
CA ILE A 67 -13.86 7.00 2.91
C ILE A 67 -12.46 6.83 2.31
N VAL A 68 -12.14 7.54 1.23
CA VAL A 68 -10.81 7.50 0.61
C VAL A 68 -9.74 8.13 1.51
N HIS A 69 -10.08 9.16 2.28
CA HIS A 69 -9.17 9.77 3.25
C HIS A 69 -8.94 8.84 4.44
N TRP A 70 -9.99 8.18 4.94
CA TRP A 70 -9.84 7.11 5.93
C TRP A 70 -9.00 5.94 5.41
N GLY A 71 -9.13 5.61 4.12
CA GLY A 71 -8.24 4.69 3.43
C GLY A 71 -6.78 5.13 3.53
N ALA A 72 -6.49 6.41 3.24
CA ALA A 72 -5.13 6.97 3.37
C ALA A 72 -4.60 6.92 4.82
N VAL A 73 -5.44 7.15 5.83
CA VAL A 73 -5.07 6.96 7.26
C VAL A 73 -4.68 5.51 7.52
N GLY A 74 -5.51 4.56 7.10
CA GLY A 74 -5.21 3.13 7.25
C GLY A 74 -3.92 2.74 6.54
N SER A 75 -3.71 3.22 5.32
CA SER A 75 -2.49 2.98 4.55
C SER A 75 -1.25 3.60 5.20
N TRP A 76 -1.37 4.75 5.86
CA TRP A 76 -0.29 5.32 6.69
C TRP A 76 0.08 4.40 7.84
N LEU A 77 -0.92 3.89 8.58
CA LEU A 77 -0.68 2.97 9.69
C LEU A 77 0.00 1.67 9.22
N VAL A 78 -0.43 1.14 8.07
CA VAL A 78 0.19 -0.05 7.46
C VAL A 78 1.62 0.24 7.00
N LEU A 79 1.89 1.38 6.37
CA LEU A 79 3.24 1.78 5.93
C LEU A 79 4.18 1.92 7.14
N VAL A 80 3.75 2.64 8.18
CA VAL A 80 4.51 2.79 9.44
C VAL A 80 4.70 1.43 10.10
N GLY A 81 3.67 0.59 10.15
CA GLY A 81 3.73 -0.78 10.67
C GLY A 81 4.72 -1.68 9.92
N GLY A 82 5.05 -1.35 8.66
CA GLY A 82 6.11 -2.04 7.91
C GLY A 82 7.51 -1.54 8.25
N LEU A 83 7.69 -0.25 8.55
CA LEU A 83 8.99 0.36 8.86
C LEU A 83 9.37 0.19 10.34
N TRP A 84 8.39 0.31 11.22
CA TRP A 84 8.56 0.26 12.67
C TRP A 84 9.28 -1.01 13.17
N PRO A 85 8.94 -2.23 12.69
CA PRO A 85 9.66 -3.44 13.06
C PRO A 85 11.14 -3.41 12.65
N VAL A 86 11.49 -2.75 11.54
CA VAL A 86 12.87 -2.66 11.08
C VAL A 86 13.71 -1.79 12.02
N TRP A 87 13.14 -0.68 12.52
CA TRP A 87 13.80 0.16 13.51
C TRP A 87 13.97 -0.55 14.86
N LEU A 88 13.00 -1.39 15.23
CA LEU A 88 13.02 -2.17 16.47
C LEU A 88 13.54 -3.60 16.29
N ARG A 89 14.30 -3.88 15.22
CA ARG A 89 14.75 -5.24 14.88
C ARG A 89 15.51 -5.95 16.00
N SER A 90 16.18 -5.21 16.89
CA SER A 90 16.91 -5.76 18.05
C SER A 90 15.99 -6.15 19.22
N ARG A 91 14.79 -5.57 19.30
CA ARG A 91 13.82 -5.79 20.39
C ARG A 91 12.60 -6.61 19.97
N MET A 92 12.41 -6.82 18.67
CA MET A 92 11.25 -7.50 18.11
C MET A 92 11.68 -8.79 17.38
N PRO A 93 11.61 -9.97 18.02
CA PRO A 93 12.03 -11.24 17.40
C PRO A 93 11.30 -11.57 16.10
N SER A 94 10.05 -11.10 15.97
CA SER A 94 9.19 -11.29 14.79
C SER A 94 9.23 -10.12 13.81
N TRP A 95 10.24 -9.25 13.87
CA TRP A 95 10.28 -8.03 13.06
C TRP A 95 10.14 -8.30 11.56
N LEU A 96 10.74 -9.39 11.07
CA LEU A 96 10.71 -9.73 9.65
C LEU A 96 9.30 -10.10 9.19
N PHE A 97 8.55 -10.82 10.02
CA PHE A 97 7.15 -11.17 9.74
C PHE A 97 6.31 -9.90 9.61
N TRP A 98 6.41 -8.99 10.59
CA TRP A 98 5.63 -7.75 10.59
C TRP A 98 6.03 -6.81 9.44
N HIS A 99 7.33 -6.67 9.17
CA HIS A 99 7.80 -5.92 8.02
C HIS A 99 7.21 -6.47 6.71
N GLN A 100 7.27 -7.79 6.50
CA GLN A 100 6.76 -8.41 5.27
C GLN A 100 5.24 -8.34 5.15
N LEU A 101 4.51 -8.59 6.24
CA LEU A 101 3.05 -8.49 6.26
C LEU A 101 2.61 -7.06 5.94
N SER A 102 3.12 -6.08 6.67
CA SER A 102 2.70 -4.69 6.53
C SER A 102 3.15 -4.06 5.22
N MET A 103 4.39 -4.29 4.77
CA MET A 103 4.83 -3.82 3.45
C MET A 103 4.04 -4.48 2.32
N GLY A 104 3.72 -5.77 2.47
CA GLY A 104 2.86 -6.49 1.53
C GLY A 104 1.45 -5.91 1.44
N LEU A 105 0.82 -5.67 2.59
CA LEU A 105 -0.49 -5.03 2.68
C LEU A 105 -0.48 -3.59 2.14
N SER A 106 0.62 -2.85 2.32
CA SER A 106 0.79 -1.51 1.78
C SER A 106 0.73 -1.51 0.25
N VAL A 107 1.49 -2.40 -0.40
CA VAL A 107 1.50 -2.53 -1.88
C VAL A 107 0.16 -3.06 -2.39
N ALA A 108 -0.46 -4.02 -1.69
CA ALA A 108 -1.79 -4.53 -2.03
C ALA A 108 -2.86 -3.44 -2.01
N GLY A 109 -2.85 -2.61 -0.96
CA GLY A 109 -3.73 -1.45 -0.82
C GLY A 109 -3.53 -0.44 -1.94
N LEU A 110 -2.27 -0.18 -2.33
CA LEU A 110 -1.96 0.70 -3.46
C LEU A 110 -2.61 0.21 -4.77
N TYR A 111 -2.52 -1.08 -5.10
CA TYR A 111 -3.20 -1.62 -6.29
C TYR A 111 -4.72 -1.54 -6.20
N ALA A 112 -5.29 -1.82 -5.03
CA ALA A 112 -6.73 -1.72 -4.82
C ALA A 112 -7.21 -0.27 -5.01
N THR A 113 -6.55 0.70 -4.40
CA THR A 113 -6.90 2.13 -4.56
C THR A 113 -6.70 2.60 -5.99
N PHE A 114 -5.66 2.15 -6.69
CA PHE A 114 -5.48 2.44 -8.11
C PHE A 114 -6.66 1.93 -8.96
N LEU A 115 -7.16 0.72 -8.69
CA LEU A 115 -8.35 0.21 -9.36
C LEU A 115 -9.61 0.98 -8.99
N VAL A 116 -9.79 1.32 -7.71
CA VAL A 116 -10.92 2.16 -7.28
C VAL A 116 -10.95 3.46 -8.08
N GLU A 117 -9.83 4.17 -8.12
CA GLU A 117 -9.73 5.47 -8.79
C GLU A 117 -9.88 5.35 -10.31
N SER A 118 -9.23 4.34 -10.93
CA SER A 118 -9.31 4.12 -12.37
C SER A 118 -10.73 3.75 -12.80
N THR A 119 -11.38 2.86 -12.06
CA THR A 119 -12.74 2.42 -12.40
C THR A 119 -13.77 3.51 -12.18
N TYR A 120 -13.63 4.33 -11.13
CA TYR A 120 -14.50 5.47 -10.88
C TYR A 120 -14.45 6.52 -12.01
N ARG A 121 -13.29 6.67 -12.67
CA ARG A 121 -13.09 7.63 -13.77
C ARG A 121 -13.50 7.07 -15.13
N LEU A 122 -13.27 5.79 -15.36
CA LEU A 122 -13.41 5.18 -16.69
C LEU A 122 -14.77 4.50 -16.91
N PHE A 123 -15.49 4.12 -15.85
CA PHE A 123 -16.75 3.37 -15.98
C PHE A 123 -17.95 4.17 -15.46
N PRO A 124 -19.14 3.98 -16.07
CA PRO A 124 -20.38 4.57 -15.56
C PRO A 124 -20.71 4.12 -14.13
N ALA A 125 -21.23 5.04 -13.31
CA ALA A 125 -21.55 4.81 -11.89
C ALA A 125 -22.49 3.61 -11.65
N ARG A 126 -23.35 3.25 -12.62
CA ARG A 126 -24.23 2.06 -12.52
C ARG A 126 -23.46 0.75 -12.33
N TYR A 127 -22.21 0.68 -12.76
CA TYR A 127 -21.35 -0.50 -12.61
C TYR A 127 -20.40 -0.43 -11.42
N PHE A 128 -20.52 0.59 -10.56
CA PHE A 128 -19.60 0.85 -9.45
C PHE A 128 -19.35 -0.39 -8.59
N TRP A 129 -20.41 -1.11 -8.20
CA TRP A 129 -20.28 -2.29 -7.34
C TRP A 129 -19.46 -3.41 -7.99
N PHE A 130 -19.61 -3.63 -9.28
CA PHE A 130 -18.89 -4.71 -9.98
C PHE A 130 -17.48 -4.29 -10.40
N THR A 131 -17.36 -3.10 -10.99
CA THR A 131 -16.09 -2.61 -11.54
C THR A 131 -15.17 -2.09 -10.44
N THR A 132 -15.64 -1.24 -9.54
CA THR A 132 -14.82 -0.65 -8.48
C THR A 132 -14.66 -1.60 -7.30
N VAL A 133 -15.77 -1.97 -6.66
CA VAL A 133 -15.73 -2.78 -5.43
C VAL A 133 -15.31 -4.21 -5.75
N GLY A 134 -15.89 -4.82 -6.78
CA GLY A 134 -15.58 -6.19 -7.20
C GLY A 134 -14.11 -6.38 -7.57
N THR A 135 -13.56 -5.57 -8.49
CA THR A 135 -12.16 -5.74 -8.92
C THR A 135 -11.15 -5.44 -7.81
N SER A 136 -11.40 -4.41 -6.99
CA SER A 136 -10.52 -4.07 -5.88
C SER A 136 -10.53 -5.16 -4.80
N THR A 137 -11.71 -5.76 -4.53
CA THR A 137 -11.84 -6.90 -3.61
C THR A 137 -11.07 -8.11 -4.14
N LEU A 138 -11.20 -8.43 -5.43
CA LEU A 138 -10.47 -9.55 -6.04
C LEU A 138 -8.95 -9.35 -5.94
N VAL A 139 -8.44 -8.14 -6.16
CA VAL A 139 -7.02 -7.83 -5.99
C VAL A 139 -6.57 -8.00 -4.53
N LEU A 140 -7.36 -7.52 -3.57
CA LEU A 140 -7.03 -7.70 -2.16
C LEU A 140 -7.02 -9.17 -1.75
N LEU A 141 -8.00 -9.96 -2.19
CA LEU A 141 -8.04 -11.40 -1.92
C LEU A 141 -6.84 -12.13 -2.53
N ALA A 142 -6.50 -11.82 -3.78
CA ALA A 142 -5.33 -12.39 -4.44
C ALA A 142 -4.04 -12.01 -3.70
N ALA A 143 -3.91 -10.75 -3.28
CA ALA A 143 -2.76 -10.29 -2.51
C ALA A 143 -2.66 -10.95 -1.14
N ILE A 144 -3.77 -11.08 -0.40
CA ILE A 144 -3.83 -11.78 0.89
C ILE A 144 -3.41 -13.25 0.71
N TRP A 145 -3.91 -13.92 -0.32
CA TRP A 145 -3.52 -15.30 -0.62
C TRP A 145 -2.02 -15.43 -0.93
N LEU A 146 -1.46 -14.52 -1.73
CA LEU A 146 -0.02 -14.49 -2.02
C LEU A 146 0.81 -14.23 -0.77
N LEU A 147 0.38 -13.29 0.08
CA LEU A 147 1.04 -13.00 1.36
C LEU A 147 0.98 -14.18 2.30
N TYR A 148 -0.17 -14.86 2.40
CA TYR A 148 -0.31 -16.07 3.19
C TYR A 148 0.69 -17.15 2.75
N LYS A 149 0.82 -17.41 1.44
CA LYS A 149 1.82 -18.38 0.94
C LYS A 149 3.26 -17.98 1.27
N GLN A 150 3.57 -16.69 1.27
CA GLN A 150 4.91 -16.20 1.61
C GLN A 150 5.20 -16.23 3.12
N LEU A 151 4.18 -16.06 3.96
CA LEU A 151 4.31 -15.98 5.41
C LEU A 151 4.10 -17.32 6.12
N ALA A 152 3.34 -18.25 5.54
CA ALA A 152 3.05 -19.57 6.13
C ALA A 152 4.32 -20.34 6.56
N PRO A 153 5.41 -20.41 5.77
CA PRO A 153 6.65 -21.06 6.20
C PRO A 153 7.32 -20.41 7.41
N GLN A 154 7.13 -19.09 7.60
CA GLN A 154 7.68 -18.38 8.75
C GLN A 154 6.86 -18.62 10.01
N LEU A 155 5.53 -18.74 9.86
CA LEU A 155 4.62 -19.08 10.95
C LEU A 155 4.90 -20.50 11.45
N THR A 156 5.01 -21.49 10.56
CA THR A 156 5.31 -22.87 10.96
C THR A 156 6.65 -22.99 11.69
N ARG A 157 7.70 -22.31 11.20
CA ARG A 157 9.01 -22.26 11.88
C ARG A 157 8.95 -21.59 13.25
N ARG A 158 8.04 -20.65 13.48
CA ARG A 158 7.88 -19.96 14.77
C ARG A 158 7.21 -20.86 15.82
N TYR A 159 6.20 -21.63 15.43
CA TYR A 159 5.47 -22.52 16.35
C TYR A 159 6.19 -23.86 16.61
N SER A 160 7.23 -24.19 15.85
CA SER A 160 8.02 -25.41 16.04
C SER A 160 9.24 -25.25 16.96
N LEU A 161 9.55 -24.03 17.41
CA LEU A 161 10.63 -23.79 18.37
C LEU A 161 10.06 -23.80 19.80
N PRO A 162 10.62 -24.58 20.75
CA PRO A 162 10.23 -24.49 22.16
C PRO A 162 10.52 -23.07 22.66
N GLU A 163 9.58 -22.50 23.43
CA GLU A 163 9.76 -21.20 24.07
C GLU A 163 11.06 -21.24 24.89
N ARG A 164 12.00 -20.34 24.55
CA ARG A 164 13.26 -20.14 25.29
C ARG A 164 13.14 -18.96 26.21
#